data_AF-A0A2V9WNY9-F1
#
_entry.id   AF-A0A2V9WNY9-F1
#
_cell.length_a   1.000
_cell.length_b   1.000
_cell.length_c   1.000
_cell.angle_alpha   90.00
_cell.angle_beta   90.00
_cell.angle_gamma   90.00
#
_symmetry.space_group_name_H-M   'P 1'
#
loop_
_entity.id
_entity.type
_entity.pdbx_description
1 polymer ?
#
loop_
_entity_poly.entity_id
_entity_poly.type
_entity_poly.pdbx_seq_one_letter_code
_entity_poly.pdbx_strand_id
1 'polypeptide(L)'
;MRWFASSHALAAAAILLPAALFAADVDAKFHNAPASAQAAKNPYAGQEEAAQVGKKLYARNCLSCHGKMGKGTGNVPSLVDGKLDSVTPGEVFWFITRGDKDNGMPAWASLPAKQRWQIVTYVESMGTSQAAQEASAPPPPDMNPSKLKAPPPTPPFTDFRYEKPGTFHKITVNDLPQPYATKSAYNSPDLVARPGNVWPAAPVGFKVELYGAGLDNPRTLRTAPNGDIFLAETDPGHIRVFRGLTAGGKPEQSAIFVSGLKQPYGLAFYPAGPDPQWLYVGSAAEVVRFPYHNGDLKASGSQQHIADLPGRGWFGHSTRAVEFSRDGKRMFVAVGSASNVDDPDTTPREKDRADILACDPENCVLSVYAYGIRNAGGGIAVNPQTGELWCSVNERDALGDNLVPDYITHLQEGGFYGWPWWYIGAHQDPRHRGKHPELKDKVIVPDVLLQSHNASLEFTFYEGQQFPTGYKGDIFASEHGSWNKAVRVGYEVIRVPLHQTGHASGEYEDFLTGFVLPDGNVWGRPVGITVASDGSLLVSDDGSNSVWRVSYTGK
;
A
#
# COMPACT_ATOMS: atom_id res chain seq x y z
N MET A 1 -32.53 55.00 48.75
CA MET A 1 -31.77 55.78 49.77
C MET A 1 -30.29 55.70 49.42
N ARG A 2 -29.66 56.88 49.28
CA ARG A 2 -28.22 57.27 49.30
C ARG A 2 -27.19 56.13 49.52
N TRP A 3 -26.29 55.80 48.59
CA TRP A 3 -24.96 56.41 48.32
C TRP A 3 -24.16 56.82 49.57
N PHE A 4 -22.97 56.26 49.77
CA PHE A 4 -21.69 56.99 49.83
C PHE A 4 -20.47 56.05 49.77
N ALA A 5 -19.52 56.44 48.92
CA ALA A 5 -18.16 55.92 48.80
C ALA A 5 -17.24 56.43 49.93
N SER A 6 -16.07 55.80 50.12
CA SER A 6 -14.80 56.42 50.55
C SER A 6 -13.67 55.38 50.53
N SER A 7 -12.65 55.50 49.67
CA SER A 7 -11.43 56.33 49.82
C SER A 7 -10.35 55.64 50.65
N HIS A 8 -9.29 55.16 49.99
CA HIS A 8 -7.92 55.22 50.53
C HIS A 8 -6.97 55.56 49.38
N ALA A 9 -6.49 56.80 49.40
CA ALA A 9 -5.34 57.25 48.63
C ALA A 9 -4.09 57.04 49.50
N LEU A 10 -3.00 56.55 48.91
CA LEU A 10 -1.65 56.86 49.35
C LEU A 10 -0.73 56.92 48.13
N ALA A 11 -0.14 58.08 47.95
CA ALA A 11 0.80 58.44 46.91
C ALA A 11 2.18 57.85 47.19
N ALA A 12 2.91 57.49 46.14
CA ALA A 12 4.37 57.46 46.18
C ALA A 12 4.95 57.84 44.81
N ALA A 13 5.95 58.71 44.88
CA ALA A 13 6.53 59.55 43.86
C ALA A 13 7.15 58.82 42.66
N ALA A 14 7.04 59.47 41.50
CA ALA A 14 7.82 59.21 40.31
C ALA A 14 9.29 59.61 40.52
N ILE A 15 10.21 58.70 40.20
CA ILE A 15 11.63 59.00 39.96
C ILE A 15 11.93 58.63 38.51
N LEU A 16 12.47 59.60 37.79
CA LEU A 16 12.82 59.58 36.38
C LEU A 16 13.93 58.56 36.06
N LEU A 17 13.75 57.87 34.93
CA LEU A 17 14.73 57.04 34.23
C LEU A 17 16.05 57.78 33.94
N PRO A 18 17.17 57.03 33.89
CA PRO A 18 18.07 57.09 32.75
C PRO A 18 17.72 55.95 31.78
N ALA A 19 17.40 56.33 30.54
CA ALA A 19 17.23 55.43 29.43
C ALA A 19 18.55 54.69 29.17
N ALA A 20 18.66 53.45 29.64
CA ALA A 20 19.58 52.49 29.06
C ALA A 20 18.89 51.90 27.83
N LEU A 21 19.40 52.25 26.66
CA LEU A 21 19.16 51.56 25.40
C LEU A 21 19.43 50.07 25.61
N PHE A 22 18.39 49.28 25.88
CA PHE A 22 18.44 47.88 25.53
C PHE A 22 18.19 47.82 24.03
N ALA A 23 19.28 47.69 23.29
CA ALA A 23 19.24 47.17 21.94
C ALA A 23 18.38 45.90 21.98
N ALA A 24 17.21 45.96 21.35
CA ALA A 24 16.41 44.80 21.06
C ALA A 24 17.12 44.03 19.94
N ASP A 25 18.12 43.24 20.31
CA ASP A 25 18.60 42.12 19.50
C ASP A 25 18.20 40.82 20.20
N VAL A 26 16.89 40.57 20.21
CA VAL A 26 16.40 39.19 20.23
C VAL A 26 16.27 38.77 18.78
N ASP A 27 17.41 38.37 18.21
CA ASP A 27 17.46 37.53 17.03
C ASP A 27 16.51 36.36 17.29
N ALA A 28 15.41 36.26 16.54
CA ALA A 28 14.42 35.20 16.72
C ALA A 28 15.05 33.87 16.26
N LYS A 29 15.74 33.21 17.18
CA LYS A 29 16.44 31.94 16.98
C LYS A 29 15.45 30.80 16.80
N PHE A 30 15.83 29.79 16.00
CA PHE A 30 15.01 28.62 15.65
C PHE A 30 14.28 28.03 16.87
N HIS A 31 12.97 28.31 16.97
CA HIS A 31 12.08 27.90 18.06
C HIS A 31 12.60 28.15 19.49
N ASN A 32 13.36 29.23 19.71
CA ASN A 32 13.96 29.59 21.01
C ASN A 32 14.89 28.52 21.60
N ALA A 33 15.61 27.78 20.75
CA ALA A 33 16.63 26.84 21.21
C ALA A 33 17.71 27.55 22.06
N PRO A 34 18.16 26.95 23.20
CA PRO A 34 19.13 27.58 24.09
C PRO A 34 20.52 27.65 23.43
N ALA A 35 21.37 28.57 23.90
CA ALA A 35 22.74 28.72 23.39
C ALA A 35 23.57 27.43 23.47
N SER A 36 23.28 26.55 24.44
CA SER A 36 23.90 25.22 24.55
C SER A 36 23.51 24.26 23.42
N ALA A 37 22.31 24.38 22.87
CA ALA A 37 21.88 23.61 21.70
C ALA A 37 22.58 24.13 20.43
N GLN A 38 22.71 25.45 20.28
CA GLN A 38 23.44 26.08 19.16
C GLN A 38 24.91 25.64 19.10
N ALA A 39 25.55 25.49 20.25
CA ALA A 39 26.94 25.05 20.34
C ALA A 39 27.11 23.53 20.13
N ALA A 40 26.03 22.75 20.15
CA ALA A 40 26.10 21.29 20.05
C ALA A 40 26.36 20.84 18.61
N LYS A 41 27.43 20.08 18.41
CA LYS A 41 27.79 19.50 17.11
C LYS A 41 27.14 18.13 16.93
N ASN A 42 26.73 17.81 15.71
CA ASN A 42 26.27 16.45 15.37
C ASN A 42 27.48 15.48 15.37
N PRO A 43 27.55 14.50 16.30
CA PRO A 43 28.67 13.56 16.37
C PRO A 43 28.67 12.53 15.23
N TYR A 44 27.60 12.46 14.42
CA TYR A 44 27.47 11.56 13.28
C TYR A 44 27.35 12.33 11.94
N ALA A 45 27.73 13.61 11.89
CA ALA A 45 27.71 14.38 10.65
C ALA A 45 28.50 13.68 9.54
N GLY A 46 27.91 13.56 8.35
CA GLY A 46 28.53 12.94 7.18
C GLY A 46 28.70 11.42 7.24
N GLN A 47 28.22 10.74 8.29
CA GLN A 47 28.29 9.27 8.38
C GLN A 47 27.09 8.62 7.69
N GLU A 48 27.36 7.87 6.63
CA GLU A 48 26.31 7.25 5.80
C GLU A 48 25.53 6.17 6.57
N GLU A 49 26.19 5.35 7.39
CA GLU A 49 25.52 4.33 8.20
C GLU A 49 24.59 4.98 9.25
N ALA A 50 24.99 6.12 9.81
CA ALA A 50 24.16 6.87 10.74
C ALA A 50 22.95 7.49 10.03
N ALA A 51 23.11 7.99 8.81
CA ALA A 51 22.02 8.47 7.98
C ALA A 51 21.03 7.35 7.62
N GLN A 52 21.50 6.14 7.30
CA GLN A 52 20.63 4.99 7.00
C GLN A 52 19.84 4.52 8.22
N VAL A 53 20.44 4.53 9.42
CA VAL A 53 19.71 4.26 10.66
C VAL A 53 18.71 5.38 10.94
N GLY A 54 19.13 6.64 10.73
CA GLY A 54 18.29 7.83 10.81
C GLY A 54 17.06 7.76 9.92
N LYS A 55 17.22 7.31 8.66
CA LYS A 55 16.14 7.09 7.69
C LYS A 55 15.07 6.15 8.21
N LYS A 56 15.47 5.02 8.80
CA LYS A 56 14.53 4.05 9.40
C LYS A 56 13.81 4.60 10.63
N LEU A 57 14.45 5.48 11.39
CA LEU A 57 13.86 6.13 12.56
C LEU A 57 12.91 7.26 12.13
N TYR A 58 13.30 8.06 11.14
CA TYR A 58 12.48 9.08 10.51
C TYR A 58 11.22 8.48 9.90
N ALA A 59 11.34 7.37 9.16
CA ALA A 59 10.21 6.65 8.57
C ALA A 59 9.14 6.26 9.61
N ARG A 60 9.57 5.93 10.82
CA ARG A 60 8.68 5.50 11.92
C ARG A 60 8.06 6.65 12.70
N ASN A 61 8.76 7.77 12.83
CA ASN A 61 8.41 8.81 13.80
C ASN A 61 8.07 10.16 13.15
N CYS A 62 8.56 10.45 11.96
CA CYS A 62 8.49 11.77 11.34
C CYS A 62 7.79 11.77 9.98
N LEU A 63 7.79 10.63 9.28
CA LEU A 63 7.30 10.51 7.90
C LEU A 63 5.83 10.87 7.74
N SER A 64 4.97 10.55 8.72
CA SER A 64 3.54 10.83 8.65
C SER A 64 3.21 12.32 8.54
N CYS A 65 4.13 13.21 8.94
CA CYS A 65 3.92 14.66 8.92
C CYS A 65 4.85 15.37 7.91
N HIS A 66 6.10 14.91 7.79
CA HIS A 66 7.08 15.56 6.92
C HIS A 66 7.21 14.89 5.54
N GLY A 67 6.54 13.75 5.33
CA GLY A 67 6.59 12.98 4.09
C GLY A 67 7.92 12.26 3.89
N LYS A 68 7.96 11.31 2.94
CA LYS A 68 9.14 10.46 2.68
C LYS A 68 10.40 11.26 2.29
N MET A 69 10.21 12.40 1.61
CA MET A 69 11.28 13.29 1.15
C MET A 69 11.44 14.56 2.00
N GLY A 70 10.77 14.65 3.16
CA GLY A 70 10.88 15.85 4.01
C GLY A 70 10.15 17.08 3.47
N LYS A 71 9.29 16.98 2.46
CA LYS A 71 8.59 18.12 1.85
C LYS A 71 7.52 18.77 2.74
N GLY A 72 7.14 18.14 3.84
CA GLY A 72 5.99 18.57 4.65
C GLY A 72 4.66 18.16 4.02
N THR A 73 3.60 18.14 4.82
CA THR A 73 2.21 17.91 4.38
C THR A 73 1.30 19.00 4.91
N GLY A 74 0.56 19.69 4.06
CA GLY A 74 -0.37 20.75 4.46
C GLY A 74 0.35 21.89 5.20
N ASN A 75 0.03 22.09 6.48
CA ASN A 75 0.63 23.12 7.34
C ASN A 75 1.96 22.70 8.00
N VAL A 76 2.41 21.45 7.80
CA VAL A 76 3.68 20.96 8.36
C VAL A 76 4.84 21.47 7.50
N PRO A 77 5.86 22.11 8.10
CA PRO A 77 6.95 22.72 7.34
C PRO A 77 7.80 21.67 6.60
N SER A 78 8.25 22.07 5.41
CA SER A 78 9.28 21.35 4.67
C SER A 78 10.60 21.41 5.44
N LEU A 79 11.30 20.28 5.46
CA LEU A 79 12.66 20.11 5.98
C LEU A 79 13.70 20.30 4.87
N VAL A 80 13.27 20.53 3.63
CA VAL A 80 14.12 20.53 2.44
C VAL A 80 13.92 21.77 1.55
N ASP A 81 13.18 22.78 2.01
CA ASP A 81 12.94 24.04 1.28
C ASP A 81 13.98 25.14 1.57
N GLY A 82 15.13 24.77 2.17
CA GLY A 82 16.22 25.67 2.53
C GLY A 82 16.04 26.41 3.87
N LYS A 83 14.87 26.30 4.54
CA LYS A 83 14.65 26.98 5.84
C LYS A 83 15.53 26.45 6.98
N LEU A 84 16.10 25.25 6.82
CA LEU A 84 17.03 24.67 7.79
C LEU A 84 18.49 25.07 7.53
N ASP A 85 18.81 25.75 6.43
CA ASP A 85 20.20 26.05 6.04
C ASP A 85 20.91 26.97 7.04
N SER A 86 20.14 27.83 7.72
CA SER A 86 20.64 28.74 8.77
C SER A 86 20.49 28.17 10.18
N VAL A 87 20.06 26.92 10.33
CA VAL A 87 19.77 26.28 11.62
C VAL A 87 20.86 25.27 11.94
N THR A 88 21.44 25.33 13.13
CA THR A 88 22.50 24.38 13.52
C THR A 88 21.94 22.98 13.79
N PRO A 89 22.71 21.91 13.53
CA PRO A 89 22.29 20.54 13.85
C PRO A 89 21.84 20.34 15.30
N GLY A 90 22.47 21.05 16.25
CA GLY A 90 22.12 21.01 17.66
C GLY A 90 20.79 21.68 17.98
N GLU A 91 20.39 22.70 17.23
CA GLU A 91 19.05 23.29 17.31
C GLU A 91 17.98 22.33 16.77
N VAL A 92 18.25 21.66 15.64
CA VAL A 92 17.35 20.61 15.09
C VAL A 92 17.22 19.45 16.07
N PHE A 93 18.33 18.98 16.66
CA PHE A 93 18.34 17.95 17.71
C PHE A 93 17.48 18.36 18.91
N TRP A 94 17.66 19.59 19.40
CA TRP A 94 16.89 20.11 20.52
C TRP A 94 15.40 20.22 20.20
N PHE A 95 15.05 20.64 18.99
CA PHE A 95 13.66 20.77 18.57
C PHE A 95 12.98 19.40 18.42
N ILE A 96 13.64 18.40 17.80
CA ILE A 96 13.16 17.01 17.75
C ILE A 96 12.98 16.44 19.16
N THR A 97 13.88 16.78 20.07
CA THR A 97 13.84 16.34 21.46
C THR A 97 12.60 16.86 22.20
N ARG A 98 12.34 18.16 22.07
CA ARG A 98 11.28 18.83 22.82
C ARG A 98 9.91 18.69 22.14
N GLY A 99 9.89 18.60 20.82
CA GLY A 99 8.70 18.78 20.00
C GLY A 99 8.11 20.19 20.13
N ASP A 100 6.98 20.37 19.48
CA ASP A 100 6.11 21.55 19.59
C ASP A 100 4.66 21.06 19.68
N LYS A 101 4.27 20.69 20.90
CA LYS A 101 2.98 20.03 21.17
C LYS A 101 1.79 20.93 20.85
N ASP A 102 1.96 22.25 20.97
CA ASP A 102 0.91 23.24 20.70
C ASP A 102 0.65 23.37 19.19
N ASN A 103 1.66 23.07 18.36
CA ASN A 103 1.55 23.05 16.89
C ASN A 103 1.61 21.62 16.31
N GLY A 104 1.36 20.60 17.13
CA GLY A 104 1.17 19.22 16.67
C GLY A 104 2.44 18.42 16.37
N MET A 105 3.64 18.93 16.69
CA MET A 105 4.89 18.17 16.57
C MET A 105 5.18 17.38 17.87
N PRO A 106 5.20 16.04 17.85
CA PRO A 106 5.49 15.25 19.04
C PRO A 106 6.92 15.45 19.57
N ALA A 107 7.09 15.24 20.87
CA ALA A 107 8.39 15.25 21.53
C ALA A 107 9.05 13.87 21.46
N TRP A 108 10.30 13.80 20.98
CA TRP A 108 11.03 12.53 20.84
C TRP A 108 12.08 12.29 21.93
N ALA A 109 11.95 12.95 23.08
CA ALA A 109 12.84 12.74 24.23
C ALA A 109 12.90 11.27 24.71
N SER A 110 11.87 10.47 24.44
CA SER A 110 11.83 9.02 24.69
C SER A 110 12.82 8.22 23.86
N LEU A 111 13.25 8.74 22.70
CA LEU A 111 14.31 8.12 21.90
C LEU A 111 15.68 8.39 22.53
N PRO A 112 16.57 7.38 22.61
CA PRO A 112 17.96 7.58 23.01
C PRO A 112 18.63 8.69 22.21
N ALA A 113 19.51 9.49 22.85
CA ALA A 113 20.17 10.62 22.20
C ALA A 113 20.90 10.22 20.91
N LYS A 114 21.53 9.05 20.88
CA LYS A 114 22.13 8.47 19.66
C LYS A 114 21.14 8.39 18.50
N GLN A 115 19.93 7.89 18.74
CA GLN A 115 18.92 7.72 17.72
C GLN A 115 18.39 9.07 17.21
N ARG A 116 18.20 10.04 18.10
CA ARG A 116 17.82 11.41 17.70
C ARG A 116 18.90 12.07 16.84
N TRP A 117 20.17 11.93 17.19
CA TRP A 117 21.26 12.44 16.36
C TRP A 117 21.33 11.75 15.00
N GLN A 118 21.04 10.45 14.92
CA GLN A 118 20.95 9.75 13.63
C GLN A 118 19.80 10.28 12.77
N ILE A 119 18.66 10.65 13.36
CA ILE A 119 17.58 11.35 12.65
C ILE A 119 18.07 12.70 12.11
N VAL A 120 18.78 13.49 12.91
CA VAL A 120 19.37 14.77 12.47
C VAL A 120 20.32 14.56 11.28
N THR A 121 21.23 13.59 11.37
CA THR A 121 22.13 13.23 10.25
C THR A 121 21.37 12.89 8.98
N TYR A 122 20.23 12.18 9.08
CA TYR A 122 19.41 11.87 7.92
C TYR A 122 18.72 13.11 7.35
N VAL A 123 18.17 14.00 8.20
CA VAL A 123 17.56 15.26 7.74
C VAL A 123 18.59 16.14 7.03
N GLU A 124 19.82 16.25 7.56
CA GLU A 124 20.93 16.97 6.90
C GLU A 124 21.28 16.37 5.52
N SER A 125 21.16 15.05 5.35
CA SER A 125 21.39 14.38 4.07
C SER A 125 20.28 14.63 3.02
N MET A 126 19.10 15.10 3.43
CA MET A 126 18.00 15.38 2.49
C MET A 126 18.23 16.69 1.73
N GLY A 127 18.67 17.76 2.40
CA GLY A 127 18.89 19.07 1.78
C GLY A 127 20.04 19.07 0.77
N THR A 128 21.07 18.27 1.03
CA THR A 128 22.20 18.06 0.09
C THR A 128 21.83 17.24 -1.14
N SER A 129 20.79 16.41 -1.06
CA SER A 129 20.31 15.57 -2.18
C SER A 129 19.42 16.34 -3.17
N GLN A 130 18.72 17.40 -2.73
CA GLN A 130 17.80 18.17 -3.57
C GLN A 130 18.50 19.24 -4.43
N ALA A 131 19.51 19.94 -3.89
CA ALA A 131 20.32 20.89 -4.65
C ALA A 131 21.16 20.21 -5.77
N ALA A 132 21.52 18.94 -5.58
CA ALA A 132 22.19 18.13 -6.61
C ALA A 132 21.23 17.59 -7.70
N GLN A 133 19.93 17.43 -7.38
CA GLN A 133 18.90 16.94 -8.30
C GLN A 133 18.32 18.02 -9.23
N GLU A 134 18.35 19.30 -8.85
CA GLU A 134 17.85 20.40 -9.71
C GLU A 134 18.91 20.96 -10.68
N ALA A 135 20.20 20.82 -10.38
CA ALA A 135 21.28 21.35 -11.23
C ALA A 135 21.97 20.29 -12.13
N SER A 136 21.65 19.00 -11.98
CA SER A 136 22.15 17.96 -12.86
C SER A 136 21.08 16.90 -13.10
N ALA A 137 20.37 17.03 -14.22
CA ALA A 137 19.72 15.86 -14.81
C ALA A 137 20.85 14.86 -15.13
N PRO A 138 20.89 13.67 -14.52
CA PRO A 138 21.84 12.66 -14.93
C PRO A 138 21.54 12.31 -16.40
N PRO A 139 22.55 11.94 -17.20
CA PRO A 139 22.26 11.24 -18.44
C PRO A 139 21.36 10.03 -18.14
N PRO A 140 20.56 9.56 -19.11
CA PRO A 140 19.70 8.39 -18.91
C PRO A 140 20.50 7.28 -18.24
N PRO A 141 19.90 6.55 -17.27
CA PRO A 141 20.61 5.48 -16.58
C PRO A 141 21.30 4.60 -17.62
N ASP A 142 22.58 4.36 -17.42
CA ASP A 142 23.35 3.46 -18.25
C ASP A 142 22.62 2.12 -18.24
N MET A 143 21.92 1.81 -19.34
CA MET A 143 21.12 0.60 -19.53
C MET A 143 22.05 -0.61 -19.76
N ASN A 144 23.18 -0.63 -19.06
CA ASN A 144 24.11 -1.73 -19.01
C ASN A 144 23.46 -2.82 -18.14
N PRO A 145 23.16 -4.02 -18.69
CA PRO A 145 22.54 -5.13 -17.96
C PRO A 145 23.42 -5.74 -16.84
N SER A 146 24.50 -5.07 -16.42
CA SER A 146 25.69 -5.70 -15.85
C SER A 146 25.78 -5.71 -14.32
N LYS A 147 24.75 -5.29 -13.57
CA LYS A 147 24.80 -5.34 -12.10
C LYS A 147 24.26 -6.64 -11.48
N LEU A 148 23.29 -7.31 -12.12
CA LEU A 148 22.73 -8.56 -11.63
C LEU A 148 23.46 -9.77 -12.24
N LYS A 149 24.37 -10.37 -11.48
CA LYS A 149 25.12 -11.59 -11.86
C LYS A 149 24.45 -12.89 -11.42
N ALA A 150 23.13 -12.90 -11.28
CA ALA A 150 22.40 -14.10 -10.88
C ALA A 150 22.25 -15.08 -12.07
N PRO A 151 22.33 -16.40 -11.85
CA PRO A 151 22.03 -17.38 -12.90
C PRO A 151 20.58 -17.24 -13.39
N PRO A 152 20.24 -17.72 -14.59
CA PRO A 152 18.85 -17.87 -15.02
C PRO A 152 18.02 -18.66 -14.00
N PRO A 153 16.73 -18.34 -13.82
CA PRO A 153 15.85 -19.09 -12.92
C PRO A 153 15.60 -20.50 -13.49
N THR A 154 15.33 -21.46 -12.60
CA THR A 154 15.01 -22.83 -12.97
C THR A 154 13.49 -22.98 -13.12
N PRO A 155 12.98 -23.44 -14.28
CA PRO A 155 11.55 -23.72 -14.46
C PRO A 155 10.98 -24.67 -13.39
N PRO A 156 9.70 -24.52 -12.99
CA PRO A 156 8.72 -23.56 -13.51
C PRO A 156 8.84 -22.16 -12.90
N PHE A 157 9.88 -21.89 -12.10
CA PHE A 157 10.08 -20.59 -11.48
C PHE A 157 10.69 -19.59 -12.47
N THR A 158 10.31 -18.32 -12.32
CA THR A 158 10.82 -17.21 -13.14
C THR A 158 11.29 -16.04 -12.25
N ASP A 159 11.79 -15.00 -12.91
CA ASP A 159 12.09 -13.71 -12.31
C ASP A 159 11.91 -12.59 -13.35
N PHE A 160 11.98 -11.33 -12.88
CA PHE A 160 11.67 -10.14 -13.68
C PHE A 160 12.46 -10.02 -14.99
N ARG A 161 13.60 -10.72 -15.12
CA ARG A 161 14.44 -10.67 -16.34
C ARG A 161 13.85 -11.50 -17.48
N TYR A 162 12.93 -12.41 -17.16
CA TYR A 162 12.33 -13.37 -18.09
C TYR A 162 10.80 -13.20 -18.21
N GLU A 163 10.19 -12.37 -17.37
CA GLU A 163 8.79 -11.95 -17.50
C GLU A 163 8.60 -11.25 -18.86
N LYS A 164 7.61 -11.70 -19.62
CA LYS A 164 7.31 -11.15 -20.94
C LYS A 164 5.85 -11.39 -21.30
N PRO A 165 5.14 -10.39 -21.85
CA PRO A 165 3.73 -10.55 -22.21
C PRO A 165 3.50 -11.75 -23.13
N GLY A 166 2.50 -12.57 -22.82
CA GLY A 166 2.20 -13.80 -23.55
C GLY A 166 2.91 -15.06 -23.04
N THR A 167 3.74 -14.96 -22.00
CA THR A 167 4.42 -16.12 -21.41
C THR A 167 3.49 -16.80 -20.41
N PHE A 168 3.26 -18.10 -20.60
CA PHE A 168 2.46 -18.90 -19.68
C PHE A 168 3.33 -19.63 -18.67
N HIS A 169 2.86 -19.64 -17.43
CA HIS A 169 3.48 -20.33 -16.30
C HIS A 169 2.47 -21.26 -15.65
N LYS A 170 2.97 -22.36 -15.11
CA LYS A 170 2.16 -23.30 -14.33
C LYS A 170 3.03 -23.93 -13.25
N ILE A 171 2.72 -23.61 -12.00
CA ILE A 171 3.37 -24.18 -10.82
C ILE A 171 2.39 -25.17 -10.20
N THR A 172 2.89 -26.34 -9.82
CA THR A 172 2.12 -27.38 -9.16
C THR A 172 2.72 -27.69 -7.79
N VAL A 173 1.97 -28.44 -6.97
CA VAL A 173 2.44 -28.93 -5.68
C VAL A 173 3.73 -29.75 -5.80
N ASN A 174 3.93 -30.45 -6.92
CA ASN A 174 5.12 -31.28 -7.15
C ASN A 174 6.39 -30.46 -7.44
N ASP A 175 6.23 -29.19 -7.83
CA ASP A 175 7.35 -28.30 -8.14
C ASP A 175 7.90 -27.62 -6.89
N LEU A 176 7.21 -27.73 -5.75
CA LEU A 176 7.56 -27.00 -4.54
C LEU A 176 8.88 -27.53 -3.95
N PRO A 177 9.90 -26.68 -3.78
CA PRO A 177 11.14 -27.09 -3.15
C PRO A 177 10.90 -27.35 -1.65
N GLN A 178 11.83 -28.08 -1.04
CA GLN A 178 11.83 -28.22 0.42
C GLN A 178 12.05 -26.86 1.10
N PRO A 179 11.49 -26.64 2.30
CA PRO A 179 11.79 -25.45 3.08
C PRO A 179 13.31 -25.24 3.24
N TYR A 180 13.75 -24.00 3.03
CA TYR A 180 15.14 -23.58 3.09
C TYR A 180 16.08 -24.17 2.03
N ALA A 181 15.53 -24.65 0.90
CA ALA A 181 16.32 -25.05 -0.27
C ALA A 181 17.23 -23.91 -0.76
N THR A 182 16.80 -22.66 -0.59
CA THR A 182 17.66 -21.48 -0.64
C THR A 182 17.56 -20.68 0.66
N LYS A 183 18.51 -19.78 0.90
CA LYS A 183 18.42 -18.81 2.00
C LYS A 183 17.31 -17.80 1.69
N SER A 184 16.53 -17.44 2.69
CA SER A 184 15.63 -16.28 2.61
C SER A 184 16.42 -15.01 2.29
N ALA A 185 15.87 -14.18 1.40
CA ALA A 185 16.49 -12.93 0.99
C ALA A 185 15.77 -11.71 1.59
N TYR A 186 16.50 -10.63 1.81
CA TYR A 186 15.91 -9.32 2.08
C TYR A 186 16.29 -8.39 0.94
N ASN A 187 15.34 -8.13 0.04
CA ASN A 187 15.57 -7.47 -1.24
C ASN A 187 14.42 -6.52 -1.58
N SER A 188 14.08 -5.62 -0.66
CA SER A 188 13.05 -4.60 -0.85
C SER A 188 13.29 -3.80 -2.15
N PRO A 189 12.24 -3.38 -2.87
CA PRO A 189 12.40 -2.60 -4.09
C PRO A 189 13.00 -1.22 -3.78
N ASP A 190 14.06 -0.88 -4.52
CA ASP A 190 14.54 0.50 -4.62
C ASP A 190 13.72 1.21 -5.68
N LEU A 191 12.75 2.01 -5.21
CA LEU A 191 11.86 2.79 -6.08
C LEU A 191 12.62 3.96 -6.71
N VAL A 192 12.65 3.99 -8.04
CA VAL A 192 13.19 5.08 -8.85
C VAL A 192 12.08 5.79 -9.62
N ALA A 193 12.32 7.03 -10.02
CA ALA A 193 11.41 7.71 -10.93
C ALA A 193 11.38 6.96 -12.27
N ARG A 194 10.17 6.84 -12.86
CA ARG A 194 10.01 6.23 -14.18
C ARG A 194 10.80 7.01 -15.23
N PRO A 195 11.73 6.37 -15.97
CA PRO A 195 12.39 7.02 -17.09
C PRO A 195 11.37 7.44 -18.15
N GLY A 196 11.54 8.62 -18.74
CA GLY A 196 10.54 9.21 -19.64
C GLY A 196 10.27 8.43 -20.93
N ASN A 197 11.11 7.46 -21.28
CA ASN A 197 10.98 6.57 -22.43
C ASN A 197 10.57 5.14 -22.05
N VAL A 198 10.24 4.87 -20.78
CA VAL A 198 9.88 3.53 -20.29
C VAL A 198 8.39 3.45 -20.00
N TRP A 199 7.76 2.42 -20.58
CA TRP A 199 6.35 2.08 -20.44
C TRP A 199 6.23 0.61 -20.08
N PRO A 200 5.16 0.21 -19.36
CA PRO A 200 4.87 -1.20 -19.22
C PRO A 200 4.44 -1.78 -20.57
N ALA A 201 4.79 -3.04 -20.80
CA ALA A 201 4.54 -3.76 -22.05
C ALA A 201 3.37 -4.72 -21.89
N ALA A 202 2.44 -4.69 -22.85
CA ALA A 202 1.30 -5.61 -22.95
C ALA A 202 1.46 -6.55 -24.16
N PRO A 203 0.61 -7.58 -24.34
CA PRO A 203 0.70 -8.46 -25.50
C PRO A 203 0.46 -7.70 -26.81
N VAL A 204 0.89 -8.28 -27.94
CA VAL A 204 0.62 -7.73 -29.28
C VAL A 204 -0.89 -7.52 -29.47
N GLY A 205 -1.29 -6.43 -30.11
CA GLY A 205 -2.70 -6.02 -30.20
C GLY A 205 -3.13 -5.06 -29.10
N PHE A 206 -2.42 -4.98 -27.98
CA PHE A 206 -2.76 -4.09 -26.87
C PHE A 206 -1.92 -2.81 -26.87
N LYS A 207 -2.55 -1.73 -26.39
CA LYS A 207 -1.94 -0.42 -26.21
C LYS A 207 -2.03 -0.02 -24.74
N VAL A 208 -0.92 0.43 -24.19
CA VAL A 208 -0.81 0.92 -22.82
C VAL A 208 -0.67 2.44 -22.80
N GLU A 209 -1.53 3.09 -22.04
CA GLU A 209 -1.59 4.55 -21.93
C GLU A 209 -1.63 4.98 -20.46
N LEU A 210 -1.23 6.22 -20.20
CA LEU A 210 -1.38 6.81 -18.88
C LEU A 210 -2.80 7.35 -18.73
N TYR A 211 -3.58 6.76 -17.82
CA TYR A 211 -4.92 7.22 -17.48
C TYR A 211 -4.84 8.46 -16.58
N GLY A 212 -4.06 8.39 -15.51
CA GLY A 212 -3.86 9.48 -14.55
C GLY A 212 -2.51 9.36 -13.84
N ALA A 213 -1.99 10.46 -13.32
CA ALA A 213 -0.73 10.51 -12.57
C ALA A 213 -0.76 11.62 -11.52
N GLY A 214 0.27 11.68 -10.67
CA GLY A 214 0.33 12.65 -9.57
C GLY A 214 -0.61 12.28 -8.42
N LEU A 215 -0.84 10.99 -8.26
CA LEU A 215 -1.63 10.42 -7.18
C LEU A 215 -0.75 10.24 -5.94
N ASP A 216 -1.36 9.94 -4.81
CA ASP A 216 -0.67 9.72 -3.54
C ASP A 216 -1.04 8.34 -2.99
N ASN A 217 -0.15 7.38 -3.17
CA ASN A 217 -0.35 5.97 -2.83
C ASN A 217 -1.68 5.39 -3.37
N PRO A 218 -1.90 5.40 -4.71
CA PRO A 218 -3.07 4.81 -5.31
C PRO A 218 -3.09 3.28 -5.11
N ARG A 219 -4.16 2.77 -4.50
CA ARG A 219 -4.33 1.34 -4.19
C ARG A 219 -5.47 0.74 -5.01
N THR A 220 -6.53 0.24 -4.40
CA THR A 220 -7.61 -0.48 -5.12
C THR A 220 -8.40 0.43 -6.07
N LEU A 221 -8.87 -0.17 -7.16
CA LEU A 221 -9.76 0.45 -8.14
C LEU A 221 -11.10 -0.27 -8.16
N ARG A 222 -12.20 0.48 -8.22
CA ARG A 222 -13.53 -0.08 -8.48
C ARG A 222 -14.28 0.76 -9.50
N THR A 223 -14.86 0.08 -10.48
CA THR A 223 -15.79 0.71 -11.40
C THR A 223 -17.18 0.70 -10.78
N ALA A 224 -17.77 1.89 -10.65
CA ALA A 224 -19.15 2.06 -10.24
C ALA A 224 -20.09 1.63 -11.39
N PRO A 225 -21.35 1.27 -11.10
CA PRO A 225 -22.31 0.83 -12.12
C PRO A 225 -22.58 1.86 -13.23
N ASN A 226 -22.42 3.15 -12.95
CA ASN A 226 -22.51 4.22 -13.93
C ASN A 226 -21.23 4.42 -14.78
N GLY A 227 -20.17 3.64 -14.53
CA GLY A 227 -18.89 3.69 -15.23
C GLY A 227 -17.85 4.64 -14.63
N ASP A 228 -18.13 5.34 -13.53
CA ASP A 228 -17.11 6.10 -12.82
C ASP A 228 -16.07 5.19 -12.16
N ILE A 229 -14.84 5.65 -12.05
CA ILE A 229 -13.74 4.88 -11.46
C ILE A 229 -13.41 5.43 -10.08
N PHE A 230 -13.58 4.62 -9.05
CA PHE A 230 -13.22 4.94 -7.67
C PHE A 230 -11.84 4.36 -7.35
N LEU A 231 -11.02 5.16 -6.70
CA LEU A 231 -9.65 4.83 -6.32
C LEU A 231 -9.47 5.09 -4.83
N ALA A 232 -9.02 4.10 -4.08
CA ALA A 232 -8.54 4.31 -2.72
C ALA A 232 -7.11 4.85 -2.76
N GLU A 233 -6.85 5.99 -2.13
CA GLU A 233 -5.51 6.50 -1.88
C GLU A 233 -5.26 6.38 -0.37
N THR A 234 -4.53 5.33 0.02
CA THR A 234 -4.50 4.83 1.40
C THR A 234 -3.75 5.76 2.34
N ASP A 235 -2.58 6.27 1.94
CA ASP A 235 -1.76 7.18 2.74
C ASP A 235 -2.48 8.50 3.10
N PRO A 236 -3.05 9.26 2.14
CA PRO A 236 -3.78 10.48 2.45
C PRO A 236 -5.17 10.22 3.06
N GLY A 237 -5.67 8.98 3.03
CA GLY A 237 -6.93 8.62 3.67
C GLY A 237 -8.15 9.13 2.92
N HIS A 238 -8.13 9.09 1.59
CA HIS A 238 -9.27 9.53 0.77
C HIS A 238 -9.66 8.53 -0.32
N ILE A 239 -10.91 8.62 -0.76
CA ILE A 239 -11.39 7.96 -1.97
C ILE A 239 -11.52 9.02 -3.04
N ARG A 240 -10.83 8.82 -4.16
CA ARG A 240 -10.94 9.64 -5.37
C ARG A 240 -11.92 8.99 -6.33
N VAL A 241 -12.63 9.82 -7.09
CA VAL A 241 -13.47 9.41 -8.20
C VAL A 241 -12.99 10.07 -9.49
N PHE A 242 -12.99 9.30 -10.57
CA PHE A 242 -12.74 9.76 -11.93
C PHE A 242 -13.99 9.53 -12.76
N ARG A 243 -14.36 10.53 -13.58
CA ARG A 243 -15.54 10.48 -14.45
C ARG A 243 -15.17 10.72 -15.89
N GLY A 244 -15.84 9.98 -16.77
CA GLY A 244 -15.76 10.14 -18.21
C GLY A 244 -14.42 9.72 -18.78
N LEU A 245 -14.35 9.71 -20.11
CA LEU A 245 -13.14 9.45 -20.87
C LEU A 245 -13.03 10.49 -21.99
N THR A 246 -11.97 11.27 -21.97
CA THR A 246 -11.58 12.10 -23.11
C THR A 246 -11.21 11.21 -24.31
N ALA A 247 -11.16 11.79 -25.51
CA ALA A 247 -10.69 11.08 -26.71
C ALA A 247 -9.27 10.49 -26.57
N GLY A 248 -8.45 11.05 -25.66
CA GLY A 248 -7.12 10.54 -25.33
C GLY A 248 -7.10 9.48 -24.23
N GLY A 249 -8.24 8.94 -23.82
CA GLY A 249 -8.33 7.88 -22.81
C GLY A 249 -8.02 8.33 -21.38
N LYS A 250 -8.05 9.63 -21.11
CA LYS A 250 -7.87 10.23 -19.77
C LYS A 250 -9.22 10.59 -19.12
N PRO A 251 -9.33 10.66 -17.79
CA PRO A 251 -10.56 11.10 -17.14
C PRO A 251 -10.91 12.55 -17.52
N GLU A 252 -12.19 12.81 -17.74
CA GLU A 252 -12.70 14.17 -18.01
C GLU A 252 -12.78 14.99 -16.73
N GLN A 253 -13.07 14.33 -15.61
CA GLN A 253 -13.18 14.94 -14.30
C GLN A 253 -12.55 14.05 -13.23
N SER A 254 -11.98 14.68 -12.19
CA SER A 254 -11.55 14.03 -10.96
C SER A 254 -12.04 14.81 -9.74
N ALA A 255 -12.46 14.11 -8.69
CA ALA A 255 -12.84 14.70 -7.42
C ALA A 255 -12.43 13.79 -6.26
N ILE A 256 -12.25 14.36 -5.07
CA ILE A 256 -12.22 13.58 -3.83
C ILE A 256 -13.67 13.31 -3.41
N PHE A 257 -14.06 12.04 -3.43
CA PHE A 257 -15.39 11.60 -3.02
C PHE A 257 -15.56 11.73 -1.50
N VAL A 258 -14.57 11.25 -0.74
CA VAL A 258 -14.52 11.38 0.72
C VAL A 258 -13.08 11.37 1.22
N SER A 259 -12.81 12.02 2.36
CA SER A 259 -11.49 12.12 3.01
C SER A 259 -11.58 11.84 4.50
N GLY A 260 -10.43 11.70 5.16
CA GLY A 260 -10.34 11.51 6.62
C GLY A 260 -10.52 10.05 7.05
N LEU A 261 -10.41 9.12 6.11
CA LEU A 261 -10.44 7.68 6.35
C LEU A 261 -9.08 7.20 6.89
N LYS A 262 -9.10 6.16 7.72
CA LYS A 262 -7.89 5.57 8.29
C LYS A 262 -7.42 4.40 7.42
N GLN A 263 -6.53 4.68 6.49
CA GLN A 263 -5.96 3.68 5.57
C GLN A 263 -7.05 2.92 4.79
N PRO A 264 -7.88 3.63 4.00
CA PRO A 264 -8.89 2.98 3.17
C PRO A 264 -8.22 2.07 2.14
N TYR A 265 -8.81 0.90 1.90
CA TYR A 265 -8.36 -0.03 0.87
C TYR A 265 -9.54 -0.66 0.15
N GLY A 266 -10.32 -1.57 0.76
CA GLY A 266 -11.41 -2.24 0.03
C GLY A 266 -12.52 -1.28 -0.37
N LEU A 267 -13.09 -1.47 -1.55
CA LEU A 267 -14.19 -0.68 -2.08
C LEU A 267 -15.26 -1.62 -2.64
N ALA A 268 -16.52 -1.39 -2.31
CA ALA A 268 -17.64 -2.17 -2.85
C ALA A 268 -18.94 -1.34 -2.88
N PHE A 269 -19.72 -1.47 -3.95
CA PHE A 269 -21.02 -0.81 -4.09
C PHE A 269 -22.14 -1.75 -3.63
N TYR A 270 -23.12 -1.21 -2.89
CA TYR A 270 -24.24 -2.00 -2.36
C TYR A 270 -25.57 -1.22 -2.38
N PRO A 271 -26.72 -1.87 -2.66
CA PRO A 271 -26.86 -3.21 -3.21
C PRO A 271 -26.10 -3.38 -4.52
N ALA A 272 -25.63 -4.61 -4.79
CA ALA A 272 -25.00 -4.92 -6.06
C ALA A 272 -26.02 -4.76 -7.20
N GLY A 273 -25.61 -4.23 -8.34
CA GLY A 273 -26.48 -4.01 -9.49
C GLY A 273 -26.36 -2.58 -10.05
N PRO A 274 -27.33 -2.15 -10.88
CA PRO A 274 -27.23 -0.89 -11.60
C PRO A 274 -27.38 0.33 -10.69
N ASP A 275 -28.11 0.24 -9.58
CA ASP A 275 -28.47 1.39 -8.73
C ASP A 275 -28.08 1.17 -7.25
N PRO A 276 -26.78 1.20 -6.93
CA PRO A 276 -26.31 1.07 -5.56
C PRO A 276 -26.71 2.29 -4.74
N GLN A 277 -26.89 2.08 -3.44
CA GLN A 277 -27.24 3.11 -2.46
C GLN A 277 -26.07 3.50 -1.56
N TRP A 278 -25.01 2.69 -1.56
CA TRP A 278 -23.90 2.78 -0.64
C TRP A 278 -22.58 2.49 -1.34
N LEU A 279 -21.55 3.24 -0.97
CA LEU A 279 -20.16 2.83 -1.12
C LEU A 279 -19.66 2.33 0.23
N TYR A 280 -19.31 1.04 0.30
CA TYR A 280 -18.62 0.44 1.43
C TYR A 280 -17.11 0.59 1.26
N VAL A 281 -16.43 0.89 2.38
CA VAL A 281 -14.98 1.04 2.44
C VAL A 281 -14.41 0.18 3.55
N GLY A 282 -13.54 -0.76 3.19
CA GLY A 282 -12.72 -1.51 4.13
C GLY A 282 -11.48 -0.71 4.51
N SER A 283 -11.38 -0.33 5.79
CA SER A 283 -10.25 0.39 6.39
C SER A 283 -9.51 -0.51 7.37
N ALA A 284 -8.28 -0.16 7.76
CA ALA A 284 -7.40 -1.08 8.49
C ALA A 284 -7.98 -1.72 9.78
N ALA A 285 -8.95 -1.06 10.42
CA ALA A 285 -9.58 -1.52 11.66
C ALA A 285 -11.11 -1.53 11.62
N GLU A 286 -11.75 -1.24 10.48
CA GLU A 286 -13.21 -1.11 10.41
C GLU A 286 -13.73 -1.24 8.97
N VAL A 287 -15.00 -1.63 8.84
CA VAL A 287 -15.79 -1.39 7.63
C VAL A 287 -16.72 -0.23 7.90
N VAL A 288 -16.73 0.73 6.97
CA VAL A 288 -17.63 1.88 6.98
C VAL A 288 -18.37 1.98 5.66
N ARG A 289 -19.46 2.74 5.60
CA ARG A 289 -20.15 3.07 4.35
C ARG A 289 -20.57 4.53 4.26
N PHE A 290 -20.80 4.98 3.04
CA PHE A 290 -21.28 6.31 2.70
C PHE A 290 -22.49 6.20 1.78
N PRO A 291 -23.53 7.04 1.94
CA PRO A 291 -24.58 7.15 0.94
C PRO A 291 -23.98 7.48 -0.43
N TYR A 292 -24.46 6.78 -1.45
CA TYR A 292 -24.02 6.94 -2.83
C TYR A 292 -25.21 6.77 -3.77
N HIS A 293 -25.30 7.64 -4.76
CA HIS A 293 -26.10 7.43 -5.96
C HIS A 293 -25.20 7.53 -7.19
N ASN A 294 -25.59 6.84 -8.26
CA ASN A 294 -24.93 6.97 -9.55
C ASN A 294 -24.75 8.45 -9.93
N GLY A 295 -23.50 8.84 -10.18
CA GLY A 295 -23.17 10.22 -10.52
C GLY A 295 -22.69 11.08 -9.35
N ASP A 296 -22.74 10.60 -8.11
CA ASP A 296 -22.19 11.32 -6.96
C ASP A 296 -20.66 11.42 -7.07
N LEU A 297 -20.15 12.66 -7.05
CA LEU A 297 -18.70 12.95 -7.02
C LEU A 297 -18.18 13.25 -5.62
N LYS A 298 -19.10 13.33 -4.65
CA LYS A 298 -18.83 13.55 -3.22
C LYS A 298 -19.84 12.75 -2.41
N ALA A 299 -19.43 12.23 -1.26
CA ALA A 299 -20.34 11.58 -0.33
C ALA A 299 -21.48 12.56 0.04
N SER A 300 -22.71 12.13 -0.18
CA SER A 300 -23.92 12.93 0.07
C SER A 300 -24.36 12.92 1.53
N GLY A 301 -23.75 12.08 2.37
CA GLY A 301 -24.00 12.02 3.81
C GLY A 301 -22.78 11.58 4.62
N SER A 302 -22.97 11.53 5.95
CA SER A 302 -21.92 11.17 6.90
C SER A 302 -21.53 9.69 6.83
N GLN A 303 -20.29 9.39 7.23
CA GLN A 303 -19.80 8.03 7.46
C GLN A 303 -20.73 7.26 8.40
N GLN A 304 -21.05 6.01 8.03
CA GLN A 304 -21.72 5.05 8.90
C GLN A 304 -20.76 3.90 9.20
N HIS A 305 -20.55 3.60 10.48
CA HIS A 305 -19.79 2.43 10.91
C HIS A 305 -20.62 1.16 10.73
N ILE A 306 -19.99 0.09 10.26
CA ILE A 306 -20.64 -1.20 10.00
C ILE A 306 -20.09 -2.29 10.89
N ALA A 307 -18.77 -2.40 11.00
CA ALA A 307 -18.12 -3.42 11.81
C ALA A 307 -16.70 -3.02 12.20
N ASP A 308 -16.28 -3.43 13.39
CA ASP A 308 -14.89 -3.39 13.79
C ASP A 308 -14.14 -4.61 13.22
N LEU A 309 -12.88 -4.40 12.84
CA LEU A 309 -12.00 -5.45 12.33
C LEU A 309 -10.75 -5.54 13.19
N PRO A 310 -10.15 -6.73 13.36
CA PRO A 310 -8.89 -6.84 14.08
C PRO A 310 -7.78 -6.11 13.32
N GLY A 311 -7.08 -5.24 14.03
CA GLY A 311 -6.03 -4.41 13.47
C GLY A 311 -5.80 -3.15 14.30
N ARG A 312 -4.60 -2.57 14.23
CA ARG A 312 -4.28 -1.26 14.79
C ARG A 312 -3.36 -0.53 13.82
N GLY A 313 -3.93 0.21 12.88
CA GLY A 313 -3.12 0.97 11.92
C GLY A 313 -2.26 0.08 11.01
N TRP A 314 -1.01 0.48 10.80
CA TRP A 314 0.00 -0.19 9.93
C TRP A 314 0.62 -1.48 10.50
N PHE A 315 0.17 -1.99 11.65
CA PHE A 315 0.76 -3.20 12.25
C PHE A 315 0.22 -4.49 11.62
N GLY A 316 1.11 -5.29 11.01
CA GLY A 316 0.76 -6.51 10.28
C GLY A 316 0.09 -6.20 8.93
N HIS A 317 -0.69 -7.13 8.40
CA HIS A 317 -1.45 -6.89 7.17
C HIS A 317 -2.65 -5.98 7.48
N SER A 318 -2.66 -4.76 6.92
CA SER A 318 -3.67 -3.73 7.20
C SER A 318 -4.73 -3.55 6.10
N THR A 319 -4.55 -4.16 4.92
CA THR A 319 -5.53 -4.06 3.83
C THR A 319 -6.78 -4.89 4.13
N ARG A 320 -7.95 -4.39 3.73
CA ARG A 320 -9.27 -5.00 3.97
C ARG A 320 -10.11 -4.95 2.70
N ALA A 321 -10.02 -5.97 1.85
CA ALA A 321 -10.91 -6.09 0.70
C ALA A 321 -12.34 -6.43 1.18
N VAL A 322 -13.34 -5.83 0.53
CA VAL A 322 -14.77 -5.99 0.84
C VAL A 322 -15.48 -6.37 -0.45
N GLU A 323 -16.41 -7.32 -0.39
CA GLU A 323 -17.20 -7.78 -1.53
C GLU A 323 -18.57 -8.28 -1.08
N PHE A 324 -19.56 -8.31 -1.96
CA PHE A 324 -20.90 -8.83 -1.66
C PHE A 324 -21.23 -10.08 -2.48
N SER A 325 -21.98 -11.01 -1.88
CA SER A 325 -22.60 -12.11 -2.63
C SER A 325 -23.56 -11.56 -3.69
N ARG A 326 -23.72 -12.29 -4.80
CA ARG A 326 -24.62 -11.86 -5.90
C ARG A 326 -26.07 -11.66 -5.46
N ASP A 327 -26.52 -12.42 -4.47
CA ASP A 327 -27.87 -12.30 -3.92
C ASP A 327 -27.99 -11.23 -2.83
N GLY A 328 -26.90 -10.51 -2.53
CA GLY A 328 -26.85 -9.42 -1.55
C GLY A 328 -26.95 -9.87 -0.09
N LYS A 329 -27.03 -11.18 0.19
CA LYS A 329 -27.25 -11.67 1.56
C LYS A 329 -26.00 -11.71 2.43
N ARG A 330 -24.81 -11.67 1.83
CA ARG A 330 -23.54 -11.74 2.56
C ARG A 330 -22.61 -10.63 2.10
N MET A 331 -22.06 -9.90 3.06
CA MET A 331 -20.85 -9.11 2.89
C MET A 331 -19.67 -9.96 3.32
N PHE A 332 -18.63 -10.02 2.50
CA PHE A 332 -17.35 -10.65 2.78
C PHE A 332 -16.29 -9.58 3.05
N VAL A 333 -15.40 -9.86 4.00
CA VAL A 333 -14.26 -9.00 4.34
C VAL A 333 -13.03 -9.86 4.49
N ALA A 334 -12.00 -9.61 3.69
CA ALA A 334 -10.72 -10.31 3.81
C ALA A 334 -9.83 -9.63 4.85
N VAL A 335 -9.33 -10.40 5.81
CA VAL A 335 -8.52 -9.91 6.93
C VAL A 335 -7.22 -10.69 7.01
N GLY A 336 -6.10 -10.07 6.63
CA GLY A 336 -4.79 -10.70 6.71
C GLY A 336 -4.25 -10.84 8.15
N SER A 337 -3.29 -11.76 8.33
CA SER A 337 -2.61 -12.05 9.59
C SER A 337 -1.92 -10.83 10.22
N ALA A 338 -1.69 -10.88 11.53
CA ALA A 338 -0.91 -9.88 12.26
C ALA A 338 0.60 -10.06 12.09
N SER A 339 1.02 -11.26 11.70
CA SER A 339 2.40 -11.71 11.66
C SER A 339 2.72 -12.46 10.37
N ASN A 340 3.99 -12.84 10.23
CA ASN A 340 4.38 -13.73 9.15
C ASN A 340 3.83 -15.16 9.34
N VAL A 341 3.95 -15.72 10.56
CA VAL A 341 3.73 -17.15 10.86
C VAL A 341 3.56 -17.41 12.37
N ASP A 342 2.75 -16.60 13.06
CA ASP A 342 2.43 -16.85 14.48
C ASP A 342 1.27 -17.85 14.63
N ASP A 343 1.22 -18.51 15.79
CA ASP A 343 0.20 -19.49 16.12
C ASP A 343 -1.04 -18.82 16.76
N PRO A 344 -2.22 -18.85 16.12
CA PRO A 344 -3.42 -18.20 16.64
C PRO A 344 -3.91 -18.81 17.96
N ASP A 345 -3.60 -20.07 18.26
CA ASP A 345 -3.98 -20.73 19.51
C ASP A 345 -3.33 -20.10 20.74
N THR A 346 -2.19 -19.43 20.55
CA THR A 346 -1.40 -18.83 21.63
C THR A 346 -1.21 -17.33 21.47
N THR A 347 -1.71 -16.75 20.38
CA THR A 347 -1.47 -15.36 20.02
C THR A 347 -2.80 -14.61 19.84
N PRO A 348 -3.35 -13.97 20.89
CA PRO A 348 -4.68 -13.35 20.84
C PRO A 348 -4.88 -12.30 19.73
N ARG A 349 -3.80 -11.66 19.26
CA ARG A 349 -3.86 -10.67 18.17
C ARG A 349 -4.14 -11.27 16.78
N GLU A 350 -4.04 -12.59 16.64
CA GLU A 350 -4.34 -13.34 15.41
C GLU A 350 -5.80 -13.82 15.37
N LYS A 351 -6.59 -13.57 16.41
CA LYS A 351 -8.03 -13.88 16.39
C LYS A 351 -8.73 -13.12 15.26
N ASP A 352 -9.53 -13.85 14.49
CA ASP A 352 -10.31 -13.37 13.34
C ASP A 352 -9.41 -12.74 12.24
N ARG A 353 -8.16 -13.22 12.10
CA ARG A 353 -7.17 -12.83 11.10
C ARG A 353 -6.66 -14.05 10.34
N ALA A 354 -6.09 -13.79 9.16
CA ALA A 354 -5.83 -14.81 8.16
C ALA A 354 -7.13 -15.53 7.74
N ASP A 355 -8.22 -14.76 7.69
CA ASP A 355 -9.58 -15.23 7.52
C ASP A 355 -10.30 -14.39 6.45
N ILE A 356 -11.29 -15.02 5.84
CA ILE A 356 -12.39 -14.34 5.18
C ILE A 356 -13.52 -14.30 6.19
N LEU A 357 -13.90 -13.11 6.62
CA LEU A 357 -15.05 -12.90 7.49
C LEU A 357 -16.29 -12.62 6.64
N ALA A 358 -17.46 -13.01 7.14
CA ALA A 358 -18.74 -12.73 6.51
C ALA A 358 -19.80 -12.30 7.53
N CYS A 359 -20.72 -11.47 7.08
CA CYS A 359 -21.93 -11.11 7.84
C CYS A 359 -23.10 -10.78 6.89
N ASP A 360 -24.31 -10.74 7.45
CA ASP A 360 -25.45 -10.10 6.81
C ASP A 360 -25.23 -8.57 6.78
N PRO A 361 -25.38 -7.89 5.62
CA PRO A 361 -25.08 -6.47 5.52
C PRO A 361 -26.05 -5.53 6.24
N GLU A 362 -27.26 -6.00 6.58
CA GLU A 362 -28.25 -5.22 7.35
C GLU A 362 -27.96 -5.29 8.86
N ASN A 363 -27.56 -6.47 9.35
CA ASN A 363 -27.28 -6.74 10.76
C ASN A 363 -25.91 -7.39 10.94
N CYS A 364 -24.85 -6.64 10.62
CA CYS A 364 -23.52 -7.21 10.50
C CYS A 364 -22.96 -7.73 11.83
N VAL A 365 -22.99 -9.06 11.99
CA VAL A 365 -22.24 -9.81 12.99
C VAL A 365 -21.24 -10.67 12.22
N LEU A 366 -19.96 -10.32 12.31
CA LEU A 366 -18.89 -11.02 11.59
C LEU A 366 -18.68 -12.44 12.13
N SER A 367 -18.51 -13.37 11.20
CA SER A 367 -18.16 -14.77 11.47
C SER A 367 -17.17 -15.26 10.42
N VAL A 368 -16.39 -16.29 10.73
CA VAL A 368 -15.40 -16.84 9.80
C VAL A 368 -16.10 -17.63 8.69
N TYR A 369 -15.92 -17.20 7.44
CA TYR A 369 -16.36 -17.90 6.24
C TYR A 369 -15.33 -18.90 5.75
N ALA A 370 -14.05 -18.55 5.72
CA ALA A 370 -12.92 -19.42 5.39
C ALA A 370 -11.68 -18.96 6.16
N TYR A 371 -10.75 -19.88 6.44
CA TYR A 371 -9.61 -19.62 7.34
C TYR A 371 -8.30 -20.23 6.87
N GLY A 372 -7.21 -19.81 7.53
CA GLY A 372 -5.85 -20.24 7.17
C GLY A 372 -5.35 -19.63 5.86
N ILE A 373 -5.81 -18.41 5.56
CA ILE A 373 -5.51 -17.64 4.35
C ILE A 373 -4.67 -16.42 4.77
N ARG A 374 -3.34 -16.54 4.72
CA ARG A 374 -2.42 -15.57 5.37
C ARG A 374 -2.77 -14.11 5.10
N ASN A 375 -2.93 -13.72 3.83
CA ASN A 375 -3.33 -12.37 3.49
C ASN A 375 -4.09 -12.31 2.16
N ALA A 376 -5.42 -12.45 2.24
CA ALA A 376 -6.34 -12.13 1.13
C ALA A 376 -6.81 -10.67 1.13
N GLY A 377 -6.30 -9.83 2.04
CA GLY A 377 -6.72 -8.44 2.17
C GLY A 377 -6.44 -7.59 0.93
N GLY A 378 -5.60 -8.09 0.01
CA GLY A 378 -5.26 -7.47 -1.27
C GLY A 378 -6.39 -7.51 -2.30
N GLY A 379 -7.22 -8.58 -2.30
CA GLY A 379 -8.25 -8.77 -3.32
C GLY A 379 -9.18 -9.96 -3.04
N ILE A 380 -10.48 -9.68 -3.06
CA ILE A 380 -11.55 -10.67 -3.21
C ILE A 380 -12.54 -10.15 -4.25
N ALA A 381 -13.14 -11.06 -5.01
CA ALA A 381 -14.18 -10.74 -5.99
C ALA A 381 -15.10 -11.95 -6.17
N VAL A 382 -16.37 -11.70 -6.50
CA VAL A 382 -17.31 -12.77 -6.85
C VAL A 382 -17.28 -13.01 -8.36
N ASN A 383 -17.12 -14.27 -8.75
CA ASN A 383 -17.19 -14.68 -10.15
C ASN A 383 -18.60 -14.38 -10.70
N PRO A 384 -18.73 -13.53 -11.74
CA PRO A 384 -20.04 -13.11 -12.25
C PRO A 384 -20.80 -14.24 -12.95
N GLN A 385 -20.11 -15.30 -13.39
CA GLN A 385 -20.72 -16.47 -14.02
C GLN A 385 -21.18 -17.49 -12.98
N THR A 386 -20.32 -17.89 -12.05
CA THR A 386 -20.59 -18.98 -11.10
C THR A 386 -21.19 -18.51 -9.77
N GLY A 387 -20.95 -17.24 -9.39
CA GLY A 387 -21.32 -16.71 -8.08
C GLY A 387 -20.39 -17.12 -6.93
N GLU A 388 -19.32 -17.85 -7.24
CA GLU A 388 -18.31 -18.24 -6.25
C GLU A 388 -17.47 -17.02 -5.83
N LEU A 389 -17.13 -16.93 -4.56
CA LEU A 389 -16.17 -15.95 -4.06
C LEU A 389 -14.75 -16.42 -4.37
N TRP A 390 -13.90 -15.54 -4.87
CA TRP A 390 -12.48 -15.81 -5.15
C TRP A 390 -11.58 -14.87 -4.37
N CYS A 391 -10.34 -15.28 -4.14
CA CYS A 391 -9.30 -14.44 -3.52
C CYS A 391 -7.95 -14.56 -4.23
N SER A 392 -7.13 -13.53 -4.08
CA SER A 392 -5.68 -13.51 -4.29
C SER A 392 -4.99 -13.45 -2.94
N VAL A 393 -3.85 -14.15 -2.77
CA VAL A 393 -3.24 -14.33 -1.44
C VAL A 393 -1.73 -14.13 -1.47
N ASN A 394 -1.23 -13.37 -0.49
CA ASN A 394 0.21 -13.31 -0.20
C ASN A 394 0.57 -14.31 0.89
N GLU A 395 1.42 -15.27 0.54
CA GLU A 395 1.87 -16.33 1.41
C GLU A 395 3.08 -15.92 2.26
N ARG A 396 3.47 -16.83 3.16
CA ARG A 396 4.46 -16.58 4.20
C ARG A 396 5.87 -16.42 3.65
N ASP A 397 6.59 -15.52 4.31
CA ASP A 397 7.97 -15.22 4.01
C ASP A 397 8.92 -16.20 4.72
N ALA A 398 10.17 -16.17 4.26
CA ALA A 398 11.35 -16.74 4.87
C ALA A 398 11.48 -18.27 4.85
N LEU A 399 10.85 -18.96 3.88
CA LEU A 399 11.12 -20.37 3.58
C LEU A 399 12.01 -20.60 2.35
N GLY A 400 12.40 -19.54 1.63
CA GLY A 400 13.31 -19.60 0.49
C GLY A 400 12.78 -18.78 -0.69
N ASP A 401 13.55 -18.71 -1.78
CA ASP A 401 13.18 -17.86 -2.93
C ASP A 401 11.95 -18.37 -3.68
N ASN A 402 11.71 -19.69 -3.66
CA ASN A 402 10.67 -20.38 -4.42
C ASN A 402 9.69 -21.12 -3.50
N LEU A 403 9.59 -20.68 -2.23
CA LEU A 403 8.63 -21.20 -1.26
C LEU A 403 8.24 -20.11 -0.24
N VAL A 404 6.97 -19.89 0.10
CA VAL A 404 5.75 -20.59 -0.35
C VAL A 404 5.11 -19.82 -1.53
N PRO A 405 4.53 -20.48 -2.56
CA PRO A 405 3.79 -19.81 -3.62
C PRO A 405 2.70 -18.89 -3.09
N ASP A 406 2.58 -17.70 -3.67
CA ASP A 406 1.33 -16.95 -3.63
C ASP A 406 0.27 -17.70 -4.47
N TYR A 407 -1.00 -17.35 -4.35
CA TYR A 407 -2.04 -18.06 -5.08
C TYR A 407 -3.31 -17.25 -5.34
N ILE A 408 -4.08 -17.68 -6.34
CA ILE A 408 -5.44 -17.22 -6.63
C ILE A 408 -6.37 -18.45 -6.63
N THR A 409 -7.51 -18.36 -5.94
CA THR A 409 -8.42 -19.50 -5.78
C THR A 409 -9.86 -19.11 -5.46
N HIS A 410 -10.80 -19.99 -5.79
CA HIS A 410 -12.15 -19.94 -5.26
C HIS A 410 -12.17 -20.33 -3.78
N LEU A 411 -13.04 -19.67 -3.02
CA LEU A 411 -13.20 -19.86 -1.59
C LEU A 411 -14.34 -20.84 -1.30
N GLN A 412 -14.10 -21.78 -0.40
CA GLN A 412 -15.10 -22.71 0.11
C GLN A 412 -15.50 -22.32 1.53
N GLU A 413 -16.81 -22.32 1.82
CA GLU A 413 -17.32 -22.07 3.17
C GLU A 413 -16.81 -23.15 4.14
N GLY A 414 -16.21 -22.73 5.25
CA GLY A 414 -15.51 -23.59 6.20
C GLY A 414 -14.16 -24.14 5.71
N GLY A 415 -13.67 -23.70 4.54
CA GLY A 415 -12.43 -24.16 3.94
C GLY A 415 -11.18 -23.71 4.71
N PHE A 416 -10.19 -24.59 4.78
CA PHE A 416 -8.89 -24.34 5.40
C PHE A 416 -7.78 -24.32 4.35
N TYR A 417 -7.03 -23.22 4.27
CA TYR A 417 -5.99 -23.03 3.25
C TYR A 417 -4.56 -23.14 3.80
N GLY A 418 -4.41 -23.61 5.05
CA GLY A 418 -3.15 -24.10 5.61
C GLY A 418 -2.49 -23.19 6.64
N TRP A 419 -2.49 -21.87 6.46
CA TRP A 419 -1.79 -20.96 7.38
C TRP A 419 -2.30 -21.10 8.84
N PRO A 420 -1.43 -21.04 9.87
CA PRO A 420 0.03 -20.98 9.81
C PRO A 420 0.71 -22.36 9.85
N TRP A 421 -0.02 -23.41 10.22
CA TRP A 421 0.56 -24.71 10.60
C TRP A 421 0.94 -25.58 9.40
N TRP A 422 0.24 -25.41 8.28
CA TRP A 422 0.43 -26.12 7.03
C TRP A 422 0.60 -25.13 5.87
N TYR A 423 1.13 -25.60 4.76
CA TYR A 423 1.10 -24.89 3.49
C TYR A 423 0.68 -25.84 2.37
N ILE A 424 0.50 -25.27 1.17
CA ILE A 424 -0.03 -25.89 -0.05
C ILE A 424 0.41 -27.35 -0.19
N GLY A 425 -0.54 -28.26 -0.40
CA GLY A 425 -0.28 -29.69 -0.60
C GLY A 425 -0.08 -30.50 0.68
N ALA A 426 -0.69 -30.06 1.79
CA ALA A 426 -0.61 -30.75 3.09
C ALA A 426 0.83 -30.91 3.61
N HIS A 427 1.68 -29.93 3.33
CA HIS A 427 3.04 -29.86 3.87
C HIS A 427 3.04 -29.12 5.20
N GLN A 428 3.63 -29.70 6.24
CA GLN A 428 3.69 -29.03 7.55
C GLN A 428 4.71 -27.88 7.49
N ASP A 429 4.34 -26.71 8.03
CA ASP A 429 5.30 -25.63 8.21
C ASP A 429 6.32 -26.05 9.28
N PRO A 430 7.64 -26.06 8.98
CA PRO A 430 8.64 -26.54 9.93
C PRO A 430 8.70 -25.73 11.22
N ARG A 431 8.19 -24.49 11.23
CA ARG A 431 8.12 -23.61 12.39
C ARG A 431 7.01 -23.98 13.37
N HIS A 432 6.08 -24.84 12.95
CA HIS A 432 4.94 -25.34 13.74
C HIS A 432 4.90 -26.87 13.83
N ARG A 433 6.06 -27.52 13.81
CA ARG A 433 6.18 -28.98 13.81
C ARG A 433 5.33 -29.64 14.91
N GLY A 434 4.53 -30.63 14.50
CA GLY A 434 3.67 -31.42 15.38
C GLY A 434 2.34 -30.75 15.78
N LYS A 435 2.10 -29.49 15.43
CA LYS A 435 0.83 -28.81 15.71
C LYS A 435 -0.22 -29.13 14.64
N HIS A 436 -1.46 -29.24 15.09
CA HIS A 436 -2.65 -29.52 14.28
C HIS A 436 -2.51 -30.64 13.24
N PRO A 437 -2.07 -31.86 13.64
CA PRO A 437 -2.02 -33.00 12.71
C PRO A 437 -3.38 -33.33 12.10
N GLU A 438 -4.48 -33.03 12.78
CA GLU A 438 -5.86 -33.23 12.32
C GLU A 438 -6.27 -32.31 11.15
N LEU A 439 -5.50 -31.25 10.87
CA LEU A 439 -5.77 -30.32 9.77
C LEU A 439 -5.05 -30.71 8.47
N LYS A 440 -4.11 -31.67 8.51
CA LYS A 440 -3.31 -32.07 7.35
C LYS A 440 -4.15 -32.34 6.10
N ASP A 441 -5.16 -33.20 6.25
CA ASP A 441 -5.99 -33.67 5.13
C ASP A 441 -7.14 -32.68 4.80
N LYS A 442 -7.21 -31.54 5.51
CA LYS A 442 -8.19 -30.47 5.26
C LYS A 442 -7.60 -29.30 4.45
N VAL A 443 -6.28 -29.29 4.23
CA VAL A 443 -5.63 -28.21 3.47
C VAL A 443 -6.13 -28.25 2.03
N ILE A 444 -6.87 -27.23 1.64
CA ILE A 444 -7.32 -27.03 0.27
C ILE A 444 -6.13 -26.56 -0.56
N VAL A 445 -5.88 -27.24 -1.68
CA VAL A 445 -4.91 -26.79 -2.68
C VAL A 445 -5.55 -25.68 -3.51
N PRO A 446 -4.94 -24.48 -3.59
CA PRO A 446 -5.46 -23.40 -4.41
C PRO A 446 -5.54 -23.74 -5.90
N ASP A 447 -6.47 -23.11 -6.63
CA ASP A 447 -6.67 -23.36 -8.07
C ASP A 447 -5.47 -22.97 -8.93
N VAL A 448 -4.80 -21.86 -8.60
CA VAL A 448 -3.64 -21.35 -9.32
C VAL A 448 -2.53 -20.97 -8.35
N LEU A 449 -1.37 -21.61 -8.51
CA LEU A 449 -0.17 -21.26 -7.78
C LEU A 449 0.67 -20.27 -8.58
N LEU A 450 1.04 -19.17 -7.94
CA LEU A 450 1.86 -18.10 -8.50
C LEU A 450 3.31 -18.25 -8.05
N GLN A 451 4.22 -17.44 -8.62
CA GLN A 451 5.58 -17.40 -8.10
C GLN A 451 5.53 -17.00 -6.61
N SER A 452 6.40 -17.61 -5.80
CA SER A 452 6.56 -17.18 -4.41
C SER A 452 6.99 -15.73 -4.36
N HIS A 453 6.36 -14.97 -3.46
CA HIS A 453 6.64 -13.56 -3.21
C HIS A 453 6.16 -12.59 -4.30
N ASN A 454 5.30 -13.01 -5.23
CA ASN A 454 4.72 -12.13 -6.25
C ASN A 454 3.97 -10.94 -5.65
N ALA A 455 3.44 -11.11 -4.43
CA ALA A 455 2.59 -10.18 -3.73
C ALA A 455 1.32 -9.85 -4.52
N SER A 456 0.54 -10.87 -4.89
CA SER A 456 -0.76 -10.72 -5.55
C SER A 456 -1.72 -9.86 -4.70
N LEU A 457 -2.09 -8.69 -5.21
CA LEU A 457 -2.98 -7.75 -4.52
C LEU A 457 -4.39 -7.84 -5.07
N GLU A 458 -4.82 -6.92 -5.92
CA GLU A 458 -6.18 -6.93 -6.43
C GLU A 458 -6.31 -7.74 -7.71
N PHE A 459 -7.47 -8.34 -7.93
CA PHE A 459 -7.84 -8.94 -9.19
C PHE A 459 -9.27 -8.57 -9.58
N THR A 460 -9.61 -8.75 -10.87
CA THR A 460 -10.98 -8.61 -11.38
C THR A 460 -11.27 -9.68 -12.43
N PHE A 461 -12.54 -10.05 -12.59
CA PHE A 461 -13.00 -10.84 -13.74
C PHE A 461 -13.27 -9.92 -14.93
N TYR A 462 -12.77 -10.27 -16.11
CA TYR A 462 -12.93 -9.43 -17.29
C TYR A 462 -14.30 -9.64 -17.95
N GLU A 463 -15.21 -8.69 -17.73
CA GLU A 463 -16.55 -8.67 -18.33
C GLU A 463 -16.67 -7.73 -19.54
N GLY A 464 -15.60 -6.98 -19.83
CA GLY A 464 -15.54 -6.05 -20.96
C GLY A 464 -15.68 -6.74 -22.32
N GLN A 465 -16.00 -5.95 -23.34
CA GLN A 465 -16.16 -6.43 -24.72
C GLN A 465 -15.06 -5.93 -25.67
N GLN A 466 -14.08 -5.18 -25.16
CA GLN A 466 -13.04 -4.59 -25.98
C GLN A 466 -11.92 -5.59 -26.31
N PHE A 467 -11.55 -6.44 -25.34
CA PHE A 467 -10.52 -7.46 -25.54
C PHE A 467 -11.07 -8.62 -26.37
N PRO A 468 -10.20 -9.45 -27.00
CA PRO A 468 -10.65 -10.61 -27.75
C PRO A 468 -11.54 -11.53 -26.91
N THR A 469 -12.50 -12.21 -27.54
CA THR A 469 -13.52 -13.02 -26.86
C THR A 469 -12.95 -14.09 -25.92
N GLY A 470 -11.73 -14.58 -26.20
CA GLY A 470 -11.02 -15.52 -25.33
C GLY A 470 -10.57 -14.97 -23.98
N TYR A 471 -10.62 -13.66 -23.75
CA TYR A 471 -10.32 -13.01 -22.47
C TYR A 471 -11.56 -12.84 -21.59
N LYS A 472 -12.77 -12.98 -22.16
CA LYS A 472 -14.02 -12.76 -21.43
C LYS A 472 -14.21 -13.83 -20.36
N GLY A 473 -14.39 -13.39 -19.13
CA GLY A 473 -14.51 -14.24 -17.94
C GLY A 473 -13.16 -14.60 -17.31
N ASP A 474 -12.03 -14.30 -17.94
CA ASP A 474 -10.71 -14.53 -17.34
C ASP A 474 -10.45 -13.56 -16.19
N ILE A 475 -9.54 -13.94 -15.30
CA ILE A 475 -9.11 -13.08 -14.19
C ILE A 475 -7.87 -12.28 -14.63
N PHE A 476 -7.81 -11.00 -14.26
CA PHE A 476 -6.59 -10.19 -14.27
C PHE A 476 -6.20 -9.83 -12.85
N ALA A 477 -4.95 -10.08 -12.47
CA ALA A 477 -4.44 -9.85 -11.10
C ALA A 477 -3.14 -9.05 -11.10
N SER A 478 -2.99 -8.13 -10.15
CA SER A 478 -1.77 -7.33 -9.96
C SER A 478 -0.82 -8.03 -9.02
N GLU A 479 0.41 -8.23 -9.48
CA GLU A 479 1.49 -8.81 -8.71
C GLU A 479 2.42 -7.66 -8.26
N HIS A 480 2.27 -7.20 -7.02
CA HIS A 480 2.88 -5.96 -6.51
C HIS A 480 4.40 -6.00 -6.39
N GLY A 481 4.96 -7.22 -6.43
CA GLY A 481 6.38 -7.48 -6.53
C GLY A 481 7.05 -7.81 -5.21
N SER A 482 7.99 -8.76 -5.32
CA SER A 482 8.71 -9.35 -4.19
C SER A 482 9.65 -8.41 -3.45
N TRP A 483 9.72 -8.59 -2.13
CA TRP A 483 10.82 -8.12 -1.29
C TRP A 483 11.62 -9.28 -0.68
N ASN A 484 11.02 -10.47 -0.51
CA ASN A 484 11.64 -11.64 0.14
C ASN A 484 12.24 -12.65 -0.85
N LYS A 485 12.80 -12.18 -1.98
CA LYS A 485 13.40 -13.02 -3.02
C LYS A 485 14.72 -12.44 -3.53
N ALA A 486 15.74 -13.28 -3.71
CA ALA A 486 17.10 -12.84 -4.07
C ALA A 486 17.15 -12.15 -5.43
N VAL A 487 16.44 -12.68 -6.42
CA VAL A 487 16.15 -12.03 -7.70
C VAL A 487 14.66 -11.77 -7.75
N ARG A 488 14.26 -10.52 -7.99
CA ARG A 488 12.88 -10.09 -7.89
C ARG A 488 11.98 -10.78 -8.92
N VAL A 489 10.71 -10.97 -8.55
CA VAL A 489 9.61 -11.47 -9.37
C VAL A 489 8.34 -10.70 -9.04
N GLY A 490 7.35 -10.76 -9.92
CA GLY A 490 6.12 -9.98 -9.86
C GLY A 490 6.37 -8.62 -10.50
N TYR A 491 5.82 -7.54 -9.95
CA TYR A 491 5.89 -6.22 -10.60
C TYR A 491 5.24 -6.27 -12.00
N GLU A 492 4.06 -6.89 -12.07
CA GLU A 492 3.34 -7.13 -13.32
C GLU A 492 1.83 -7.23 -13.09
N VAL A 493 1.08 -7.32 -14.17
CA VAL A 493 -0.28 -7.85 -14.17
C VAL A 493 -0.26 -9.18 -14.90
N ILE A 494 -0.87 -10.20 -14.31
CA ILE A 494 -1.07 -11.51 -14.92
C ILE A 494 -2.51 -11.69 -15.38
N ARG A 495 -2.72 -12.57 -16.35
CA ARG A 495 -4.03 -13.14 -16.69
C ARG A 495 -4.10 -14.59 -16.22
N VAL A 496 -5.17 -14.96 -15.52
CA VAL A 496 -5.50 -16.35 -15.25
C VAL A 496 -6.64 -16.76 -16.18
N PRO A 497 -6.39 -17.63 -17.17
CA PRO A 497 -7.43 -18.12 -18.05
C PRO A 497 -8.42 -19.03 -17.30
N LEU A 498 -9.70 -18.74 -17.45
CA LEU A 498 -10.77 -19.64 -17.01
C LEU A 498 -11.35 -20.46 -18.17
N HIS A 499 -10.76 -20.33 -19.36
CA HIS A 499 -11.09 -21.11 -20.56
C HIS A 499 -12.58 -21.10 -20.93
N GLN A 500 -13.29 -20.03 -20.53
CA GLN A 500 -14.73 -19.89 -20.68
C GLN A 500 -15.55 -20.99 -19.96
N THR A 501 -14.91 -21.78 -19.08
CA THR A 501 -15.57 -22.82 -18.27
C THR A 501 -15.92 -22.34 -16.87
N GLY A 502 -15.43 -21.16 -16.47
CA GLY A 502 -15.57 -20.64 -15.11
C GLY A 502 -14.60 -21.26 -14.10
N HIS A 503 -13.67 -22.11 -14.55
CA HIS A 503 -12.70 -22.80 -13.71
C HIS A 503 -11.28 -22.58 -14.21
N ALA A 504 -10.34 -22.34 -13.30
CA ALA A 504 -8.95 -22.16 -13.66
C ALA A 504 -8.27 -23.51 -13.93
N SER A 505 -7.28 -23.52 -14.82
CA SER A 505 -6.50 -24.72 -15.18
C SER A 505 -5.16 -24.83 -14.44
N GLY A 506 -4.90 -23.91 -13.49
CA GLY A 506 -3.65 -23.79 -12.74
C GLY A 506 -2.53 -23.02 -13.46
N GLU A 507 -2.80 -22.49 -14.65
CA GLU A 507 -1.85 -21.64 -15.38
C GLU A 507 -2.19 -20.15 -15.26
N TYR A 508 -1.19 -19.31 -15.46
CA TYR A 508 -1.35 -17.87 -15.64
C TYR A 508 -0.39 -17.37 -16.73
N GLU A 509 -0.72 -16.24 -17.32
CA GLU A 509 0.01 -15.58 -18.39
C GLU A 509 0.50 -14.21 -17.91
N ASP A 510 1.78 -13.90 -18.13
CA ASP A 510 2.30 -12.54 -17.97
C ASP A 510 1.54 -11.63 -18.95
N PHE A 511 0.82 -10.63 -18.46
CA PHE A 511 0.01 -9.74 -19.30
C PHE A 511 0.64 -8.35 -19.42
N LEU A 512 0.83 -7.64 -18.32
CA LEU A 512 1.43 -6.30 -18.31
C LEU A 512 2.74 -6.32 -17.51
N THR A 513 3.88 -6.21 -18.18
CA THR A 513 5.22 -6.37 -17.56
C THR A 513 6.08 -5.11 -17.75
N GLY A 514 7.33 -5.13 -17.29
CA GLY A 514 8.33 -4.08 -17.58
C GLY A 514 8.43 -2.99 -16.52
N PHE A 515 7.89 -3.22 -15.33
CA PHE A 515 7.96 -2.29 -14.20
C PHE A 515 9.31 -2.30 -13.43
N VAL A 516 10.19 -3.23 -13.79
CA VAL A 516 11.56 -3.34 -13.28
C VAL A 516 12.55 -3.06 -14.41
N LEU A 517 13.54 -2.21 -14.15
CA LEU A 517 14.59 -1.87 -15.10
C LEU A 517 15.63 -3.01 -15.21
N PRO A 518 16.42 -3.07 -16.30
CA PRO A 518 17.43 -4.12 -16.48
C PRO A 518 18.47 -4.23 -15.35
N ASP A 519 18.69 -3.16 -14.59
CA ASP A 519 19.60 -3.14 -13.43
C ASP A 519 18.95 -3.61 -12.12
N GLY A 520 17.65 -3.94 -12.14
CA GLY A 520 16.86 -4.41 -11.01
C GLY A 520 16.17 -3.31 -10.20
N ASN A 521 16.33 -2.03 -10.56
CA ASN A 521 15.59 -0.94 -9.96
C ASN A 521 14.12 -0.99 -10.37
N VAL A 522 13.22 -0.63 -9.45
CA VAL A 522 11.78 -0.71 -9.66
C VAL A 522 11.24 0.69 -9.90
N TRP A 523 10.47 0.89 -10.95
CA TRP A 523 9.86 2.20 -11.22
C TRP A 523 8.33 2.20 -11.06
N GLY A 524 7.70 1.02 -11.03
CA GLY A 524 6.27 0.89 -10.76
C GLY A 524 5.95 -0.44 -10.07
N ARG A 525 4.77 -0.49 -9.44
CA ARG A 525 4.27 -1.58 -8.61
C ARG A 525 2.75 -1.65 -8.74
N PRO A 526 2.21 -2.48 -9.65
CA PRO A 526 0.77 -2.64 -9.86
C PRO A 526 0.02 -3.02 -8.58
N VAL A 527 -1.15 -2.42 -8.33
CA VAL A 527 -1.96 -2.69 -7.14
C VAL A 527 -3.39 -3.08 -7.50
N GLY A 528 -4.15 -2.11 -7.99
CA GLY A 528 -5.60 -2.21 -8.17
C GLY A 528 -5.95 -2.44 -9.62
N ILE A 529 -6.99 -3.23 -9.88
CA ILE A 529 -7.42 -3.56 -11.25
C ILE A 529 -8.94 -3.43 -11.36
N THR A 530 -9.39 -2.76 -12.42
CA THR A 530 -10.81 -2.74 -12.77
C THR A 530 -11.01 -2.62 -14.28
N VAL A 531 -12.23 -2.84 -14.77
CA VAL A 531 -12.60 -2.68 -16.18
C VAL A 531 -13.38 -1.38 -16.36
N ALA A 532 -12.85 -0.47 -17.16
CA ALA A 532 -13.54 0.77 -17.50
C ALA A 532 -14.77 0.53 -18.39
N SER A 533 -15.66 1.51 -18.48
CA SER A 533 -16.92 1.42 -19.23
C SER A 533 -16.75 1.17 -20.74
N ASP A 534 -15.61 1.53 -21.31
CA ASP A 534 -15.25 1.24 -22.71
C ASP A 534 -14.65 -0.16 -22.92
N GLY A 535 -14.55 -0.96 -21.85
CA GLY A 535 -13.97 -2.30 -21.84
C GLY A 535 -12.45 -2.35 -21.71
N SER A 536 -11.77 -1.22 -21.55
CA SER A 536 -10.32 -1.20 -21.24
C SER A 536 -10.04 -1.61 -19.80
N LEU A 537 -8.86 -2.17 -19.54
CA LEU A 537 -8.40 -2.49 -18.19
C LEU A 537 -7.70 -1.27 -17.59
N LEU A 538 -8.02 -0.91 -16.35
CA LEU A 538 -7.30 0.10 -15.58
C LEU A 538 -6.49 -0.57 -14.48
N VAL A 539 -5.25 -0.12 -14.31
CA VAL A 539 -4.28 -0.67 -13.36
C VAL A 539 -3.66 0.46 -12.56
N SER A 540 -3.92 0.56 -11.26
CA SER A 540 -3.23 1.52 -10.41
C SER A 540 -1.82 1.04 -10.07
N ASP A 541 -0.94 1.99 -9.81
CA ASP A 541 0.47 1.75 -9.55
C ASP A 541 0.96 2.72 -8.47
N ASP A 542 1.21 2.20 -7.27
CA ASP A 542 1.69 3.00 -6.14
C ASP A 542 3.19 3.27 -6.17
N GLY A 543 3.95 2.55 -7.01
CA GLY A 543 5.37 2.80 -7.25
C GLY A 543 5.58 4.05 -8.10
N SER A 544 4.76 4.23 -9.13
CA SER A 544 4.80 5.40 -10.03
C SER A 544 3.75 6.46 -9.73
N ASN A 545 2.87 6.24 -8.74
CA ASN A 545 1.79 7.15 -8.36
C ASN A 545 0.87 7.48 -9.54
N SER A 546 0.45 6.45 -10.27
CA SER A 546 -0.32 6.58 -11.50
C SER A 546 -1.40 5.51 -11.67
N VAL A 547 -2.21 5.66 -12.70
CA VAL A 547 -3.11 4.64 -13.22
C VAL A 547 -2.79 4.46 -14.71
N TRP A 548 -2.61 3.21 -15.11
CA TRP A 548 -2.40 2.77 -16.48
C TRP A 548 -3.74 2.32 -17.09
N ARG A 549 -3.92 2.56 -18.39
CA ARG A 549 -5.03 2.06 -19.18
C ARG A 549 -4.49 1.12 -20.25
N VAL A 550 -5.01 -0.10 -20.29
CA VAL A 550 -4.68 -1.11 -21.29
C VAL A 550 -5.90 -1.34 -22.17
N SER A 551 -5.77 -1.03 -23.46
CA SER A 551 -6.84 -1.14 -24.44
C SER A 551 -6.45 -2.06 -25.59
N TYR A 552 -7.42 -2.80 -26.13
CA TYR A 552 -7.18 -3.63 -27.31
C TYR A 552 -7.41 -2.81 -28.59
N THR A 553 -6.42 -2.83 -29.48
CA THR A 553 -6.42 -2.09 -30.74
C THR A 553 -6.44 -3.00 -31.97
N GLY A 554 -6.19 -4.31 -31.79
CA GLY A 554 -6.16 -5.32 -32.85
C GLY A 554 -5.01 -5.13 -33.86
N LYS A 555 -4.01 -4.32 -33.53
CA LYS A 555 -2.87 -3.99 -34.39
C LYS A 555 -1.54 -4.53 -33.88
#